data_AF-A0A8S2ZUI4-F1
#
_entry.id   AF-A0A8S2ZUI4-F1
#
_cell.length_a   1.000
_cell.length_b   1.000
_cell.length_c   1.000
_cell.angle_alpha   90.00
_cell.angle_beta   90.00
_cell.angle_gamma   90.00
#
_symmetry.space_group_name_H-M   'P 1'
#
loop_
_entity.id
_entity.type
_entity.pdbx_description
1 polymer ?
#
loop_
_entity_poly.entity_id
_entity_poly.type
_entity_poly.pdbx_seq_one_letter_code
_entity_poly.pdbx_strand_id
1 'polypeptide(L)'
;ADTVKLMVSGQKVDYDEETTIDFAGFTDEEDSEEEEQHEDEEMDEDWTNKELVLEKYDLKSFSEDFMRQVIDFVDQAGPGSKHGRSWKAIHHRFRTIPNRHYIPHFRKYLEHHGTKRQKTQNLDELLYKKLIDAREKSLAVHDLDIQRWGLRIA
;
A
#
# COMPACT_ATOMS: atom_id res chain seq x y z
N ALA A 1 37.32 37.06 -53.53
CA ALA A 1 36.01 36.88 -54.17
C ALA A 1 35.96 35.45 -54.64
N ASP A 2 35.07 34.64 -54.06
CA ASP A 2 34.42 33.51 -54.76
C ASP A 2 33.37 32.91 -53.83
N THR A 3 32.13 33.26 -54.12
CA THR A 3 30.90 32.73 -53.55
C THR A 3 30.53 31.45 -54.28
N VAL A 4 30.61 30.30 -53.61
CA VAL A 4 30.05 29.05 -54.15
C VAL A 4 28.58 28.98 -53.76
N LYS A 5 27.74 29.22 -54.76
CA LYS A 5 26.27 29.14 -54.75
C LYS A 5 25.86 27.68 -54.84
N LEU A 6 25.53 27.04 -53.73
CA LEU A 6 24.97 25.69 -53.70
C LEU A 6 23.46 25.77 -53.91
N MET A 7 23.03 25.46 -55.14
CA MET A 7 21.64 25.21 -55.50
C MET A 7 21.26 23.80 -55.04
N VAL A 8 20.42 23.69 -54.01
CA VAL A 8 19.74 22.43 -53.69
C VAL A 8 18.42 22.41 -54.45
N SER A 9 18.39 21.59 -55.49
CA SER A 9 17.23 21.25 -56.30
C SER A 9 16.16 20.56 -55.43
N GLY A 10 14.94 21.08 -55.53
CA GLY A 10 13.76 20.54 -54.85
C GLY A 10 13.48 19.09 -55.21
N GLN A 11 13.46 18.24 -54.19
CA GLN A 11 12.69 17.00 -54.20
C GLN A 11 11.35 17.28 -53.54
N LYS A 12 10.28 17.16 -54.34
CA LYS A 12 8.91 17.07 -53.84
C LYS A 12 8.80 15.78 -53.05
N VAL A 13 8.44 15.89 -51.78
CA VAL A 13 8.02 14.76 -50.96
C VAL A 13 6.51 14.72 -51.10
N ASP A 14 6.01 13.71 -51.82
CA ASP A 14 4.59 13.42 -51.91
C ASP A 14 4.15 12.85 -50.54
N TYR A 15 3.25 13.56 -49.88
CA TYR A 15 2.60 13.09 -48.66
C TYR A 15 1.46 12.16 -49.08
N ASP A 16 1.62 10.86 -48.83
CA ASP A 16 0.50 9.92 -48.97
C ASP A 16 -0.52 10.20 -47.87
N GLU A 17 -1.76 10.39 -48.33
CA GLU A 17 -2.93 10.72 -47.55
C GLU A 17 -3.26 9.64 -46.51
N GLU A 18 -3.74 10.14 -45.38
CA GLU A 18 -4.18 9.40 -44.21
C GLU A 18 -5.18 8.30 -44.55
N THR A 19 -4.83 7.04 -44.26
CA THR A 19 -5.85 5.98 -44.13
C THR A 19 -6.58 6.18 -42.82
N THR A 20 -7.68 6.94 -42.89
CA THR A 20 -8.74 6.99 -41.90
C THR A 20 -9.28 5.59 -41.64
N ILE A 21 -9.26 5.16 -40.39
CA ILE A 21 -9.93 3.93 -39.94
C ILE A 21 -11.43 4.24 -39.89
N ASP A 22 -12.17 3.70 -40.85
CA ASP A 22 -13.63 3.65 -40.84
C ASP A 22 -14.09 2.69 -39.73
N PHE A 23 -14.38 3.21 -38.54
CA PHE A 23 -15.21 2.51 -37.56
C PHE A 23 -16.56 3.23 -37.43
N ALA A 24 -17.35 3.13 -38.51
CA ALA A 24 -18.77 3.40 -38.46
C ALA A 24 -19.46 2.23 -37.74
N GLY A 25 -19.69 2.41 -36.44
CA GLY A 25 -20.39 1.49 -35.56
C GLY A 25 -21.09 2.27 -34.45
N PHE A 26 -22.04 3.10 -34.87
CA PHE A 26 -22.94 3.92 -34.09
C PHE A 26 -23.85 3.05 -33.20
N THR A 27 -23.80 3.25 -31.89
CA THR A 27 -24.98 3.23 -31.01
C THR A 27 -24.76 4.30 -29.95
N ASP A 28 -25.23 5.49 -30.30
CA ASP A 28 -25.88 6.44 -29.39
C ASP A 28 -26.91 5.67 -28.55
N GLU A 29 -26.86 5.82 -27.22
CA GLU A 29 -28.02 6.02 -26.35
C GLU A 29 -27.66 5.82 -24.88
N GLU A 30 -27.95 6.89 -24.12
CA GLU A 30 -28.28 6.93 -22.69
C GLU A 30 -27.14 7.00 -21.66
N ASP A 31 -26.75 8.26 -21.44
CA ASP A 31 -26.79 8.90 -20.11
C ASP A 31 -27.97 8.38 -19.28
N SER A 32 -27.75 7.32 -18.50
CA SER A 32 -28.68 6.87 -17.48
C SER A 32 -27.96 6.95 -16.14
N GLU A 33 -28.28 8.01 -15.40
CA GLU A 33 -28.13 8.09 -13.95
C GLU A 33 -28.99 6.98 -13.33
N GLU A 34 -28.51 5.74 -13.38
CA GLU A 34 -29.12 4.67 -12.59
C GLU A 34 -28.60 4.78 -11.17
N GLU A 35 -29.44 5.35 -10.31
CA GLU A 35 -29.48 5.06 -8.88
C GLU A 35 -29.42 3.53 -8.69
N GLU A 36 -28.21 2.98 -8.55
CA GLU A 36 -28.03 1.59 -8.17
C GLU A 36 -28.62 1.41 -6.77
N GLN A 37 -29.80 0.81 -6.80
CA GLN A 37 -30.62 0.46 -5.66
C GLN A 37 -29.78 -0.29 -4.63
N HIS A 38 -29.91 0.19 -3.39
CA HIS A 38 -29.59 -0.56 -2.18
C HIS A 38 -30.21 -1.96 -2.27
N GLU A 39 -29.40 -2.97 -2.57
CA GLU A 39 -29.61 -4.31 -2.06
C GLU A 39 -28.46 -4.61 -1.10
N ASP A 40 -28.68 -4.19 0.15
CA ASP A 40 -28.02 -4.75 1.31
C ASP A 40 -28.37 -6.24 1.37
N GLU A 41 -27.58 -7.07 0.68
CA GLU A 41 -27.55 -8.50 0.94
C GLU A 41 -27.01 -8.70 2.36
N GLU A 42 -27.94 -8.86 3.29
CA GLU A 42 -27.75 -9.44 4.61
C GLU A 42 -26.87 -10.70 4.46
N MET A 43 -25.63 -10.62 4.94
CA MET A 43 -24.77 -11.81 5.03
C MET A 43 -24.29 -12.00 6.47
N ASP A 44 -25.14 -12.76 7.16
CA ASP A 44 -24.88 -13.68 8.27
C ASP A 44 -23.92 -13.24 9.37
N GLU A 45 -24.55 -12.86 10.47
CA GLU A 45 -24.03 -12.96 11.84
C GLU A 45 -23.68 -14.43 12.19
N ASP A 46 -22.50 -14.91 11.81
CA ASP A 46 -21.84 -16.01 12.53
C ASP A 46 -20.50 -15.53 13.10
N TRP A 47 -20.62 -14.71 14.15
CA TRP A 47 -19.51 -14.05 14.84
C TRP A 47 -19.03 -14.80 16.10
N THR A 48 -19.24 -16.13 16.20
CA THR A 48 -18.92 -16.85 17.45
C THR A 48 -17.94 -18.01 17.36
N ASN A 49 -17.40 -18.36 16.18
CA ASN A 49 -16.32 -19.34 16.12
C ASN A 49 -14.92 -18.68 16.12
N LYS A 50 -14.64 -17.96 17.20
CA LYS A 50 -13.52 -17.00 17.34
C LYS A 50 -12.15 -17.64 17.64
N GLU A 51 -12.00 -18.96 17.54
CA GLU A 51 -10.80 -19.66 18.05
C GLU A 51 -10.11 -20.60 17.05
N LEU A 52 -10.69 -20.88 15.86
CA LEU A 52 -10.20 -21.98 15.00
C LEU A 52 -9.61 -21.61 13.63
N VAL A 53 -9.42 -20.32 13.29
CA VAL A 53 -8.86 -19.92 11.97
C VAL A 53 -7.69 -18.93 12.07
N LEU A 54 -6.88 -19.04 13.13
CA LEU A 54 -5.65 -18.23 13.25
C LEU A 54 -4.45 -18.83 12.49
N GLU A 55 -4.50 -20.11 12.09
CA GLU A 55 -3.37 -20.81 11.45
C GLU A 55 -3.26 -20.67 9.92
N LYS A 56 -4.22 -20.03 9.22
CA LYS A 56 -4.30 -20.17 7.75
C LYS A 56 -3.79 -18.98 6.92
N TYR A 57 -3.31 -17.91 7.54
CA TYR A 57 -2.85 -16.72 6.82
C TYR A 57 -1.32 -16.65 6.82
N ASP A 58 -0.70 -16.92 5.67
CA ASP A 58 0.75 -16.75 5.51
C ASP A 58 1.10 -15.26 5.33
N LEU A 59 0.99 -14.49 6.41
CA LEU A 59 1.27 -13.05 6.42
C LEU A 59 2.76 -12.74 6.16
N LYS A 60 3.66 -13.70 6.42
CA LYS A 60 5.11 -13.55 6.21
C LYS A 60 5.49 -13.58 4.72
N SER A 61 4.64 -14.14 3.87
CA SER A 61 4.84 -14.13 2.42
C SER A 61 4.72 -12.73 1.80
N PHE A 62 4.05 -11.80 2.48
CA PHE A 62 3.88 -10.42 2.03
C PHE A 62 4.95 -9.51 2.61
N SER A 63 5.40 -8.53 1.83
CA SER A 63 6.29 -7.48 2.34
C SER A 63 5.53 -6.50 3.24
N GLU A 64 6.21 -5.93 4.23
CA GLU A 64 5.63 -4.91 5.12
C GLU A 64 5.13 -3.68 4.33
N ASP A 65 5.89 -3.25 3.32
CA ASP A 65 5.50 -2.14 2.44
C ASP A 65 4.24 -2.44 1.64
N PHE A 66 4.09 -3.69 1.16
CA PHE A 66 2.88 -4.12 0.47
C PHE A 66 1.67 -4.09 1.41
N MET A 67 1.81 -4.63 2.62
CA MET A 67 0.75 -4.59 3.64
C MET A 67 0.33 -3.14 3.94
N ARG A 68 1.29 -2.21 4.08
CA ARG A 68 1.02 -0.78 4.28
C ARG A 68 0.25 -0.18 3.11
N GLN A 69 0.70 -0.42 1.88
CA GLN A 69 0.02 0.09 0.68
C GLN A 69 -1.43 -0.39 0.58
N VAL A 70 -1.70 -1.64 0.98
CA VAL A 70 -3.06 -2.20 1.01
C VAL A 70 -3.91 -1.49 2.06
N ILE A 71 -3.40 -1.33 3.28
CA ILE A 71 -4.12 -0.63 4.35
C ILE A 71 -4.36 0.84 3.99
N ASP A 72 -3.33 1.54 3.51
CA ASP A 72 -3.43 2.92 3.04
C ASP A 72 -4.47 3.03 1.93
N PHE A 73 -4.51 2.08 0.99
CA PHE A 73 -5.53 2.07 -0.04
C PHE A 73 -6.94 1.84 0.54
N VAL A 74 -7.11 0.97 1.53
CA VAL A 74 -8.42 0.77 2.16
C VAL A 74 -8.85 2.03 2.92
N ASP A 75 -7.92 2.68 3.62
CA ASP A 75 -8.18 3.81 4.51
C ASP A 75 -8.27 5.16 3.76
N GLN A 76 -7.64 5.27 2.59
CA GLN A 76 -7.74 6.43 1.68
C GLN A 76 -9.13 6.58 1.03
N ALA A 77 -10.10 5.68 1.28
CA ALA A 77 -11.50 5.98 1.02
C ALA A 77 -12.04 7.00 2.03
N GLY A 78 -11.58 8.24 1.86
CA GLY A 78 -12.24 9.51 2.16
C GLY A 78 -12.88 9.73 3.54
N PRO A 79 -12.58 10.85 4.23
CA PRO A 79 -13.44 11.37 5.30
C PRO A 79 -14.76 11.86 4.68
N GLY A 80 -15.74 10.97 4.53
CA GLY A 80 -17.03 11.26 3.88
C GLY A 80 -17.62 10.09 3.08
N SER A 81 -16.81 9.06 2.83
CA SER A 81 -17.28 7.80 2.27
C SER A 81 -17.84 6.94 3.41
N LYS A 82 -19.17 6.94 3.58
CA LYS A 82 -19.89 6.13 4.60
C LYS A 82 -19.52 4.63 4.53
N HIS A 83 -19.14 4.16 3.36
CA HIS A 83 -18.77 2.77 3.10
C HIS A 83 -17.36 2.76 2.53
N GLY A 84 -16.38 2.24 3.27
CA GLY A 84 -15.01 2.10 2.80
C GLY A 84 -14.89 1.35 1.46
N ARG A 85 -13.71 1.29 0.85
CA ARG A 85 -13.54 0.69 -0.49
C ARG A 85 -14.15 -0.71 -0.57
N SER A 86 -14.90 -0.96 -1.64
CA SER A 86 -15.49 -2.28 -1.89
C SER A 86 -14.40 -3.33 -2.07
N TRP A 87 -14.70 -4.58 -1.68
CA TRP A 87 -13.75 -5.68 -1.84
C TRP A 87 -13.35 -5.89 -3.31
N LYS A 88 -14.29 -5.72 -4.25
CA LYS A 88 -14.03 -5.80 -5.70
C LYS A 88 -12.94 -4.81 -6.12
N ALA A 89 -13.00 -3.56 -5.63
CA ALA A 89 -11.98 -2.55 -5.93
C ALA A 89 -10.61 -2.90 -5.31
N ILE A 90 -10.60 -3.42 -4.08
CA ILE A 90 -9.39 -3.84 -3.38
C ILE A 90 -8.74 -5.01 -4.12
N HIS A 91 -9.50 -6.05 -4.44
CA HIS A 91 -9.02 -7.23 -5.15
C HIS A 91 -8.56 -6.91 -6.59
N HIS A 92 -9.22 -5.98 -7.27
CA HIS A 92 -8.79 -5.54 -8.60
C HIS A 92 -7.36 -4.94 -8.58
N ARG A 93 -7.05 -4.12 -7.56
CA ARG A 93 -5.72 -3.51 -7.39
C ARG A 93 -4.69 -4.46 -6.78
N PHE A 94 -5.11 -5.30 -5.83
CA PHE A 94 -4.25 -6.19 -5.07
C PHE A 94 -4.65 -7.66 -5.26
N ARG A 95 -4.47 -8.18 -6.48
CA ARG A 95 -4.84 -9.55 -6.86
C ARG A 95 -4.10 -10.65 -6.09
N THR A 96 -3.01 -10.30 -5.42
CA THR A 96 -2.22 -11.22 -4.58
C THR A 96 -2.90 -11.54 -3.27
N ILE A 97 -3.92 -10.78 -2.85
CA ILE A 97 -4.65 -11.01 -1.60
C ILE A 97 -5.83 -11.95 -1.88
N PRO A 98 -5.83 -13.18 -1.32
CA PRO A 98 -6.86 -14.16 -1.64
C PRO A 98 -8.25 -13.82 -1.07
N ASN A 99 -8.30 -13.12 0.07
CA ASN A 99 -9.53 -12.89 0.81
C ASN A 99 -9.49 -11.55 1.58
N ARG A 100 -10.64 -10.87 1.69
CA ARG A 100 -10.87 -9.68 2.52
C ARG A 100 -10.39 -9.84 3.96
N HIS A 101 -10.46 -11.04 4.53
CA HIS A 101 -9.99 -11.31 5.89
C HIS A 101 -8.50 -11.01 6.10
N TYR A 102 -7.66 -10.97 5.05
CA TYR A 102 -6.26 -10.56 5.18
C TYR A 102 -6.11 -9.10 5.63
N ILE A 103 -7.06 -8.21 5.35
CA ILE A 103 -6.97 -6.79 5.68
C ILE A 103 -6.87 -6.55 7.21
N PRO A 104 -7.79 -7.04 8.06
CA PRO A 104 -7.65 -6.90 9.51
C PRO A 104 -6.40 -7.61 10.04
N HIS A 105 -5.97 -8.70 9.41
CA HIS A 105 -4.71 -9.37 9.77
C HIS A 105 -3.47 -8.54 9.42
N PHE A 106 -3.46 -7.84 8.29
CA PHE A 106 -2.40 -6.89 7.94
C PHE A 106 -2.35 -5.72 8.91
N ARG A 107 -3.50 -5.18 9.34
CA ARG A 107 -3.52 -4.13 10.38
C ARG A 107 -2.89 -4.62 11.67
N LYS A 108 -3.34 -5.76 12.20
CA LYS A 108 -2.76 -6.38 13.40
C LYS A 108 -1.27 -6.69 13.23
N TYR A 109 -0.88 -7.21 12.07
CA TYR A 109 0.51 -7.53 11.78
C TYR A 109 1.36 -6.27 11.80
N LEU A 110 0.94 -5.18 11.16
CA LEU A 110 1.67 -3.90 11.15
C LEU A 110 1.69 -3.23 12.53
N GLU A 111 0.63 -3.36 13.32
CA GLU A 111 0.57 -2.86 14.70
C GLU A 111 1.54 -3.62 15.62
N HIS A 112 1.61 -4.95 15.50
CA HIS A 112 2.48 -5.79 16.32
C HIS A 112 3.93 -5.85 15.81
N HIS A 113 4.11 -5.82 14.50
CA HIS A 113 5.41 -5.82 13.84
C HIS A 113 5.74 -4.40 13.38
N GLY A 114 6.19 -3.58 14.34
CA GLY A 114 6.90 -2.36 13.99
C GLY A 114 8.08 -2.68 13.08
N THR A 115 8.39 -1.77 12.15
CA THR A 115 9.53 -1.92 11.24
C THR A 115 10.81 -2.17 12.04
N LYS A 116 11.79 -2.87 11.46
CA LYS A 116 13.11 -3.03 12.09
C LYS A 116 13.66 -1.68 12.59
N ARG A 117 13.49 -0.61 11.82
CA ARG A 117 13.88 0.74 12.19
C ARG A 117 13.17 1.24 13.46
N GLN A 118 11.85 1.11 13.53
CA GLN A 118 11.07 1.50 14.73
C GLN A 118 11.49 0.67 15.95
N LYS A 119 11.74 -0.64 15.78
CA LYS A 119 12.24 -1.48 16.87
C LYS A 119 13.61 -1.02 17.36
N THR A 120 14.53 -0.69 16.46
CA THR A 120 15.84 -0.14 16.82
C THR A 120 15.71 1.21 17.54
N GLN A 121 14.85 2.10 17.05
CA GLN A 121 14.59 3.39 17.69
C GLN A 121 14.02 3.23 19.10
N ASN A 122 13.02 2.36 19.28
CA ASN A 122 12.46 2.06 20.60
C ASN A 122 13.52 1.47 21.55
N LEU A 123 14.40 0.60 21.04
CA LEU A 123 15.51 0.04 21.83
C LEU A 123 16.47 1.13 22.29
N ASP A 124 16.83 2.05 21.38
CA ASP A 124 17.72 3.17 21.64
C ASP A 124 17.13 4.10 22.72
N GLU A 125 15.85 4.47 22.58
CA GLU A 125 15.14 5.30 23.56
C GLU A 125 15.11 4.65 24.97
N LEU A 126 14.83 3.34 25.04
CA LEU A 126 14.78 2.61 26.30
C LEU A 126 16.17 2.46 26.94
N LEU A 127 17.20 2.21 26.15
CA LEU A 127 18.58 2.14 26.61
C LEU A 127 19.07 3.50 27.12
N TYR A 128 18.78 4.56 26.37
CA TYR A 128 19.12 5.92 26.75
C TYR A 128 18.46 6.31 28.07
N LYS A 129 17.17 5.99 28.25
CA LYS A 129 16.47 6.20 29.51
C LYS A 129 17.12 5.47 30.68
N LYS A 130 17.49 4.19 30.51
CA LYS A 130 18.22 3.44 31.55
C LYS A 130 19.58 4.05 31.88
N LEU A 131 20.27 4.60 30.89
CA LEU A 131 21.56 5.25 31.08
C LEU A 131 21.41 6.56 31.88
N ILE A 132 20.37 7.35 31.60
CA ILE A 132 20.02 8.52 32.42
C ILE A 132 19.72 8.09 33.86
N ASP A 133 18.84 7.10 34.06
CA ASP A 133 18.48 6.60 35.39
C ASP A 133 19.71 6.10 36.19
N ALA A 134 20.66 5.46 35.52
CA ALA A 134 21.90 4.98 36.14
C ALA A 134 22.81 6.16 36.52
N ARG A 135 22.90 7.18 35.67
CA ARG A 135 23.67 8.40 35.92
C ARG A 135 23.11 9.20 37.09
N GLU A 136 21.79 9.33 37.19
CA GLU A 136 21.11 9.97 38.32
C GLU A 136 21.43 9.24 39.64
N LYS A 137 21.54 7.91 39.59
CA LYS A 137 21.94 7.07 40.73
C LYS A 137 23.46 7.02 40.96
N SER A 138 24.24 7.77 40.18
CA SER A 138 25.71 7.76 40.24
C SER A 138 26.34 6.36 40.08
N LEU A 139 25.70 5.48 39.30
CA LEU A 139 26.22 4.16 38.99
C LEU A 139 27.21 4.25 37.83
N ALA A 140 28.36 3.59 37.96
CA ALA A 140 29.27 3.38 36.83
C ALA A 140 28.64 2.39 35.85
N VAL A 141 28.50 2.79 34.59
CA VAL A 141 27.94 1.96 33.52
C VAL A 141 29.08 1.57 32.57
N HIS A 142 29.29 0.28 32.37
CA HIS A 142 30.24 -0.23 31.39
C HIS A 142 29.53 -0.68 30.11
N ASP A 143 30.27 -0.80 29.01
CA ASP A 143 29.72 -1.26 27.72
C ASP A 143 29.03 -2.62 27.83
N LEU A 144 29.55 -3.51 28.68
CA LEU A 144 28.95 -4.83 28.96
C LEU A 144 27.55 -4.69 29.59
N ASP A 145 27.30 -3.66 30.39
CA ASP A 145 26.00 -3.42 31.01
C ASP A 145 24.99 -2.92 29.97
N ILE A 146 25.42 -2.06 29.06
CA ILE A 146 24.60 -1.59 27.93
C ILE A 146 24.21 -2.79 27.05
N GLN A 147 25.16 -3.67 26.73
CA GLN A 147 24.86 -4.91 25.99
C GLN A 147 23.86 -5.80 26.72
N ARG A 148 24.05 -6.02 28.03
CA ARG A 148 23.13 -6.80 28.86
C ARG A 148 21.73 -6.18 28.93
N TRP A 149 21.64 -4.86 28.97
CA TRP A 149 20.35 -4.17 28.95
C TRP A 149 19.66 -4.34 27.60
N GLY A 150 20.40 -4.22 26.50
CA GLY A 150 19.87 -4.42 25.15
C GLY A 150 19.29 -5.82 24.98
N LEU A 151 20.01 -6.85 25.41
CA LEU A 151 19.57 -8.24 25.35
C LEU A 151 18.36 -8.57 26.23
N ARG A 152 18.07 -7.76 27.26
CA ARG A 152 16.88 -7.95 28.12
C ARG A 152 15.65 -7.20 27.62
N ILE A 153 15.85 -6.20 26.77
CA ILE A 153 14.78 -5.37 26.21
C ILE A 153 14.29 -5.95 24.88
N ALA A 154 15.20 -6.54 24.09
CA ALA A 154 14.90 -7.25 22.85
C ALA A 154 14.15 -8.57 23.12
#